data_AF-A0A348ZGX8-F1
#
_entry.id   AF-A0A348ZGX8-F1
#
_cell.length_a   1.000
_cell.length_b   1.000
_cell.length_c   1.000
_cell.angle_alpha   90.00
_cell.angle_beta   90.00
_cell.angle_gamma   90.00
#
_symmetry.space_group_name_H-M   'P 1'
#
loop_
_entity.id
_entity.type
_entity.pdbx_description
1 polymer ?
#
loop_
_entity_poly.entity_id
_entity_poly.type
_entity_poly.pdbx_seq_one_letter_code
_entity_poly.pdbx_strand_id
1 'polypeptide(L)' 'QTGVGKLMEFAVDSGRSSKKDLKLGICGEHAGDPSSIDFCHRLGLNYVSCSPPRVPIARLAAAQAKLRNR' A
#
# COMPACT_ATOMS: atom_id res chain seq x y z
N GLN A 1 -0.36 -11.21 -6.52
CA GLN A 1 0.14 -10.32 -7.61
C GLN A 1 1.27 -11.05 -8.37
N THR A 2 1.82 -10.52 -9.45
CA THR A 2 3.04 -11.04 -10.11
C THR A 2 4.21 -10.04 -9.98
N GLY A 3 5.44 -10.45 -10.33
CA GLY A 3 6.61 -9.56 -10.31
C GLY A 3 6.89 -8.92 -8.95
N VAL A 4 7.10 -7.59 -8.93
CA VAL A 4 7.44 -6.81 -7.74
C VAL A 4 6.42 -6.98 -6.61
N GLY A 5 5.13 -7.11 -6.95
CA GLY A 5 4.11 -7.30 -5.91
C GLY A 5 4.20 -8.62 -5.17
N LYS A 6 4.76 -9.70 -5.77
CA LYS A 6 5.04 -10.94 -5.01
C LYS A 6 6.14 -10.73 -3.97
N LEU A 7 7.15 -9.94 -4.30
CA LEU A 7 8.22 -9.60 -3.36
C LEU A 7 7.67 -8.75 -2.20
N MET A 8 6.74 -7.85 -2.50
CA MET A 8 6.04 -7.06 -1.47
C MET A 8 5.18 -7.94 -0.56
N GLU A 9 4.40 -8.89 -1.11
CA GLU A 9 3.63 -9.89 -0.35
C GLU A 9 4.54 -10.65 0.62
N PHE A 10 5.64 -11.22 0.12
CA PHE A 10 6.63 -11.94 0.92
C PHE A 10 7.23 -11.08 2.04
N ALA A 11 7.59 -9.83 1.75
CA ALA A 11 8.19 -8.92 2.73
C ALA A 11 7.21 -8.55 3.85
N VAL A 12 5.93 -8.32 3.53
CA VAL A 12 4.89 -8.03 4.52
C VAL A 12 4.70 -9.23 5.45
N ASP A 13 4.55 -10.43 4.89
CA ASP A 13 4.31 -11.65 5.67
C ASP A 13 5.51 -11.99 6.55
N SER A 14 6.73 -11.95 5.99
CA SER A 14 7.96 -12.24 6.73
C SER A 14 8.27 -11.19 7.80
N GLY A 15 8.02 -9.91 7.50
CA GLY A 15 8.20 -8.84 8.47
C GLY A 15 7.25 -8.97 9.66
N ARG A 16 5.99 -9.32 9.39
CA ARG A 16 4.96 -9.46 10.44
C ARG A 16 5.01 -10.77 11.20
N SER A 17 5.53 -11.84 10.60
CA SER A 17 5.82 -13.08 11.34
C SER A 17 6.90 -12.86 12.41
N SER A 18 7.85 -11.96 12.15
CA SER A 18 8.92 -11.59 13.08
C SER A 18 8.49 -10.49 14.07
N LYS A 19 7.68 -9.52 13.63
CA LYS A 19 7.13 -8.45 14.47
C LYS A 19 5.69 -8.15 14.07
N LYS A 20 4.73 -8.69 14.84
CA LYS A 20 3.28 -8.66 14.56
C LYS A 20 2.76 -7.26 14.16
N ASP A 21 3.19 -6.22 14.88
CA ASP A 21 2.72 -4.84 14.68
C ASP A 21 3.69 -3.98 13.86
N LEU A 22 4.55 -4.60 13.04
CA LEU A 22 5.47 -3.88 12.16
C LEU A 22 4.70 -2.94 11.23
N LYS A 23 5.00 -1.64 11.34
CA LYS A 23 4.44 -0.61 10.48
C LYS A 23 5.17 -0.62 9.15
N LEU A 24 4.41 -0.76 8.07
CA LEU A 24 4.92 -0.83 6.70
C LEU A 24 4.21 0.21 5.84
N GLY A 25 4.93 0.82 4.92
CA GLY A 25 4.38 1.76 3.95
C GLY A 25 5.16 1.73 2.65
N ILE A 26 4.67 2.46 1.65
CA ILE A 26 5.28 2.59 0.33
C ILE A 26 5.56 4.07 0.03
N CYS A 27 6.68 4.33 -0.65
CA CYS A 27 7.03 5.65 -1.17
C CYS A 27 7.28 5.59 -2.68
N GLY A 28 7.41 6.76 -3.31
CA GLY A 28 7.68 6.89 -4.75
C GLY A 28 6.42 7.08 -5.59
N GLU A 29 6.53 6.91 -6.90
CA GLU A 29 5.47 7.26 -7.83
C GLU A 29 4.22 6.40 -7.66
N HIS A 30 4.41 5.10 -7.40
CA HIS A 30 3.35 4.13 -7.16
C HIS A 30 2.47 4.49 -5.96
N ALA A 31 3.00 5.24 -4.98
CA ALA A 31 2.24 5.70 -3.82
C ALA A 31 1.20 6.79 -4.16
N GLY A 32 1.18 7.30 -5.40
CA GLY A 32 0.17 8.21 -5.93
C GLY A 32 -0.68 7.62 -7.06
N ASP A 33 -0.47 6.35 -7.42
CA ASP A 33 -1.25 5.64 -8.43
C ASP A 33 -2.43 4.89 -7.79
N PRO A 34 -3.69 5.14 -8.18
CA PRO A 34 -4.86 4.53 -7.53
C PRO A 34 -4.88 2.99 -7.55
N SER A 35 -4.39 2.37 -8.63
CA SER A 35 -4.37 0.90 -8.73
C SER A 35 -3.33 0.28 -7.80
N SER A 36 -2.17 0.94 -7.68
CA SER A 36 -1.09 0.56 -6.78
C SER A 36 -1.49 0.76 -5.31
N ILE A 37 -2.20 1.85 -4.99
CA ILE A 37 -2.72 2.10 -3.64
C ILE A 37 -3.73 1.03 -3.23
N ASP A 38 -4.62 0.62 -4.14
CA ASP A 38 -5.56 -0.48 -3.86
C ASP A 38 -4.83 -1.80 -3.55
N PHE A 39 -3.80 -2.13 -4.33
CA PHE A 39 -2.96 -3.28 -4.05
C PHE A 39 -2.27 -3.18 -2.68
N CYS A 40 -1.66 -2.03 -2.37
CA CYS A 40 -1.03 -1.78 -1.07
C CYS A 40 -2.03 -1.88 0.10
N HIS A 41 -3.27 -1.42 -0.11
CA HIS A 41 -4.35 -1.56 0.86
C HIS A 41 -4.68 -3.03 1.13
N ARG A 42 -4.81 -3.85 0.09
CA ARG A 42 -5.07 -5.29 0.21
C ARG A 42 -3.92 -6.06 0.85
N LEU A 43 -2.67 -5.63 0.66
CA LEU A 43 -1.51 -6.13 1.43
C LEU A 43 -1.53 -5.71 2.90
N GLY A 44 -2.39 -4.77 3.28
CA GLY A 44 -2.48 -4.25 4.63
C GLY A 44 -1.33 -3.32 5.00
N LEU A 45 -0.74 -2.59 4.04
CA LEU A 45 0.19 -1.50 4.36
C LEU A 45 -0.51 -0.42 5.20
N ASN A 46 0.26 0.24 6.06
CA ASN A 46 -0.26 1.24 7.00
C ASN A 46 -0.35 2.64 6.40
N TYR A 47 0.53 2.98 5.46
CA TYR A 47 0.54 4.30 4.83
C TYR A 47 1.13 4.28 3.42
N VAL A 48 0.86 5.34 2.67
CA VAL A 48 1.46 5.67 1.38
C VAL A 48 2.10 7.05 1.46
N SER A 49 3.24 7.26 0.79
CA SER A 49 3.97 8.53 0.78
C SER A 49 4.27 8.96 -0.65
N CYS A 50 3.57 9.98 -1.12
CA CYS A 50 3.66 10.50 -2.48
C CYS A 50 4.02 12.00 -2.49
N SER A 51 4.35 12.53 -3.67
CA SER A 51 4.66 13.95 -3.82
C SER A 51 3.47 14.85 -3.44
N PRO A 52 3.69 16.08 -2.96
CA PRO A 52 2.61 16.94 -2.46
C PRO A 52 1.40 17.10 -3.41
N PRO A 53 1.57 17.27 -4.74
CA PRO A 53 0.43 17.39 -5.64
C PRO A 53 -0.43 16.12 -5.74
N ARG A 54 0.12 14.94 -5.42
CA ARG A 54 -0.59 13.65 -5.47
C ARG A 54 -1.28 13.30 -4.17
N VAL A 55 -1.07 14.04 -3.09
CA VAL A 55 -1.69 13.77 -1.78
C VAL A 55 -3.22 13.70 -1.86
N PRO A 56 -3.94 14.61 -2.54
CA PRO A 56 -5.40 14.52 -2.66
C PRO A 56 -5.85 13.24 -3.38
N ILE A 57 -5.14 12.86 -4.45
CA ILE A 57 -5.41 11.63 -5.22
C ILE A 57 -5.19 10.40 -4.34
N ALA A 58 -4.08 10.35 -3.62
CA ALA A 58 -3.75 9.23 -2.75
C ALA A 58 -4.78 9.04 -1.63
N ARG A 59 -5.27 10.14 -1.04
CA ARG A 59 -6.35 10.12 -0.03
C ARG A 59 -7.64 9.56 -0.60
N LEU A 60 -8.07 10.03 -1.77
CA LEU A 60 -9.29 9.55 -2.41
C LEU A 60 -9.18 8.06 -2.80
N ALA A 61 -8.06 7.66 -3.41
CA ALA A 61 -7.80 6.28 -3.80
C ALA A 61 -7.78 5.35 -2.59
N ALA A 62 -7.17 5.75 -1.47
CA ALA A 62 -7.16 4.96 -0.24
C ALA A 62 -8.58 4.77 0.34
N ALA A 63 -9.41 5.82 0.31
CA ALA A 63 -10.81 5.72 0.73
C ALA A 63 -11.60 4.77 -0.19
N GLN A 64 -11.44 4.89 -1.50
CA GLN A 64 -12.09 4.00 -2.48
C GLN A 64 -11.62 2.55 -2.33
N ALA A 65 -10.32 2.31 -2.09
CA ALA A 65 -9.79 0.98 -1.81
C ALA A 65 -10.44 0.37 -0.56
N LYS A 66 -10.61 1.14 0.51
CA LYS A 66 -11.30 0.67 1.73
C LYS A 66 -12.78 0.36 1.49
N LEU A 67 -13.46 1.12 0.65
CA LEU A 67 -14.87 0.90 0.33
C LEU A 67 -15.08 -0.34 -0.55
N ARG A 68 -14.18 -0.61 -1.50
CA ARG A 68 -14.26 -1.77 -2.39
C ARG A 68 -13.88 -3.09 -1.71
N ASN A 69 -12.89 -3.07 -0.83
CA ASN A 69 -12.34 -4.26 -0.17
C ASN A 69 -12.87 -4.43 1.26
N ARG A 70 -14.20 -4.40 1.43
CA ARG A 70 -14.86 -4.54 2.74
C ARG A 70 -14.76 -5.94 3.31
#